data_AF-A0A7C4GNK3-F1
#
_entry.id   AF-A0A7C4GNK3-F1
#
_cell.length_a   1.000
_cell.length_b   1.000
_cell.length_c   1.000
_cell.angle_alpha   90.00
_cell.angle_beta   90.00
_cell.angle_gamma   90.00
#
_symmetry.space_group_name_H-M   'P 1'
#
loop_
_entity.id
_entity.type
_entity.pdbx_description
1 polymer ?
#
loop_
_entity_poly.entity_id
_entity_poly.type
_entity_poly.pdbx_seq_one_letter_code
_entity_poly.pdbx_strand_id
1 'polypeptide(L)'
;MNTKIDESLLSELHDEASKAVASVLHYLIFHAKNVQLYHELRLSVGDDIGKFSELLSYAQRELYRLKDYEEHKSYVQNMRWPSENDIIAVQKHHAKVGKPYLQVLLGMAGGACRKCLEEKKEGGE
;
A
#
# COMPACT_ATOMS: atom_id res chain seq x y z
N MET A 1 12.60 -18.03 13.94
CA MET A 1 11.35 -18.75 14.22
C MET A 1 10.50 -18.71 12.96
N ASN A 2 10.02 -19.85 12.48
CA ASN A 2 9.18 -19.91 11.29
C ASN A 2 7.72 -19.82 11.76
N THR A 3 7.24 -18.60 11.99
CA THR A 3 5.87 -18.35 12.44
C THR A 3 4.94 -18.76 11.30
N LYS A 4 4.32 -19.94 11.40
CA LYS A 4 3.24 -20.31 10.48
C LYS A 4 2.13 -19.29 10.68
N ILE A 5 1.82 -18.55 9.63
CA ILE A 5 0.67 -17.67 9.61
C ILE A 5 -0.59 -18.56 9.64
N ASP A 6 -1.39 -18.44 10.69
CA ASP A 6 -2.70 -19.08 10.81
C ASP A 6 -3.83 -18.12 10.37
N GLU A 7 -5.07 -18.63 10.30
CA GLU A 7 -6.23 -17.84 9.87
C GLU A 7 -6.55 -16.66 10.79
N SER A 8 -6.27 -16.79 12.10
CA SER A 8 -6.47 -15.72 13.07
C SER A 8 -5.51 -14.58 12.82
N LEU A 9 -4.23 -14.89 12.60
CA LEU A 9 -3.22 -13.89 12.26
C LEU A 9 -3.52 -13.25 10.90
N LEU A 10 -3.97 -14.02 9.90
CA LEU A 10 -4.39 -13.44 8.61
C LEU A 10 -5.53 -12.45 8.77
N SER A 11 -6.56 -12.79 9.55
CA SER A 11 -7.70 -11.90 9.75
C SER A 11 -7.29 -10.60 10.45
N GLU A 12 -6.35 -10.66 11.40
CA GLU A 12 -5.80 -9.47 12.07
C GLU A 12 -5.04 -8.57 11.08
N LEU A 13 -4.30 -9.17 10.13
CA LEU A 13 -3.50 -8.43 9.16
C LEU A 13 -4.30 -7.86 7.98
N HIS A 14 -5.54 -8.34 7.74
CA HIS A 14 -6.45 -7.81 6.71
C HIS A 14 -7.45 -6.80 7.29
N ASP A 15 -7.01 -6.02 8.28
CA ASP A 15 -7.80 -4.97 8.89
C ASP A 15 -8.00 -3.75 7.97
N GLU A 16 -8.87 -2.83 8.40
CA GLU A 16 -9.19 -1.63 7.62
C GLU A 16 -7.98 -0.70 7.46
N ALA A 17 -7.08 -0.66 8.45
CA ALA A 17 -5.84 0.12 8.36
C ALA A 17 -4.93 -0.40 7.24
N SER A 18 -4.72 -1.71 7.17
CA SER A 18 -3.90 -2.34 6.14
C SER A 18 -4.54 -2.19 4.76
N LYS A 19 -5.86 -2.31 4.65
CA LYS A 19 -6.60 -2.03 3.40
C LYS A 19 -6.46 -0.58 2.95
N ALA A 20 -6.56 0.37 3.87
CA ALA A 20 -6.42 1.80 3.56
C ALA A 20 -5.03 2.12 3.01
N VAL A 21 -3.98 1.61 3.65
CA VAL A 21 -2.59 1.76 3.17
C VAL A 21 -2.40 1.04 1.84
N ALA A 22 -2.86 -0.20 1.71
CA ALA A 22 -2.75 -0.97 0.48
C ALA A 22 -3.46 -0.30 -0.71
N SER A 23 -4.59 0.37 -0.48
CA SER A 23 -5.31 1.14 -1.52
C SER A 23 -4.48 2.30 -2.06
N VAL A 24 -3.78 3.04 -1.19
CA VAL A 24 -2.87 4.11 -1.63
C VAL A 24 -1.67 3.52 -2.38
N LEU A 25 -1.07 2.46 -1.83
CA LEU A 25 0.07 1.78 -2.47
C LEU A 25 -0.31 1.23 -3.85
N HIS A 26 -1.50 0.65 -3.98
CA HIS A 26 -2.03 0.18 -5.25
C HIS A 26 -2.01 1.31 -6.30
N TYR A 27 -2.58 2.47 -5.96
CA TYR A 27 -2.61 3.57 -6.90
C TYR A 27 -1.20 4.05 -7.28
N LEU A 28 -0.33 4.22 -6.30
CA LEU A 28 1.04 4.68 -6.55
C LEU A 28 1.82 3.70 -7.43
N ILE A 29 1.73 2.39 -7.15
CA ILE A 29 2.48 1.36 -7.86
C ILE A 29 1.93 1.15 -9.28
N PHE A 30 0.61 0.97 -9.42
CA PHE A 30 0.01 0.49 -10.66
C PHE A 30 -0.51 1.61 -11.56
N HIS A 31 -1.09 2.68 -10.99
CA HIS A 31 -1.65 3.79 -11.78
C HIS A 31 -0.68 4.96 -11.95
N ALA A 32 0.11 5.27 -10.93
CA ALA A 32 1.19 6.26 -11.03
C ALA A 32 2.53 5.65 -11.47
N LYS A 33 2.56 4.34 -11.74
CA LYS A 33 3.73 3.58 -12.24
C LYS A 33 4.99 3.76 -11.37
N ASN A 34 4.82 3.97 -10.07
CA ASN A 34 5.94 4.05 -9.12
C ASN A 34 6.43 2.64 -8.77
N VAL A 35 7.11 2.00 -9.73
CA VAL A 35 7.65 0.64 -9.59
C VAL A 35 8.73 0.57 -8.50
N GLN A 36 9.42 1.67 -8.22
CA GLN A 36 10.39 1.75 -7.14
C GLN A 36 9.76 1.45 -5.77
N LEU A 37 8.56 1.98 -5.51
CA LEU A 37 7.83 1.73 -4.27
C LEU A 37 7.55 0.23 -4.05
N TYR A 38 7.20 -0.49 -5.13
CA TYR A 38 7.01 -1.94 -5.09
C TYR A 38 8.32 -2.67 -4.75
N HIS A 39 9.43 -2.31 -5.38
CA HIS A 39 10.72 -2.94 -5.14
C HIS A 39 11.23 -2.71 -3.72
N GLU A 40 11.09 -1.49 -3.20
CA GLU A 40 11.53 -1.17 -1.85
C GLU A 40 10.73 -1.95 -0.80
N LEU A 41 9.39 -1.99 -0.93
CA LEU A 41 8.52 -2.81 -0.07
C LEU A 41 8.90 -4.30 -0.13
N ARG A 42 9.18 -4.83 -1.33
CA ARG A 42 9.43 -6.27 -1.51
C ARG A 42 10.83 -6.70 -1.08
N LEU A 43 11.84 -5.87 -1.31
CA LEU A 43 13.25 -6.27 -1.25
C LEU A 43 14.07 -5.53 -0.19
N SER A 44 13.74 -4.26 0.10
CA SER A 44 14.60 -3.38 0.91
C SER A 44 14.18 -3.28 2.38
N VAL A 45 12.88 -3.21 2.65
CA VAL A 45 12.37 -2.99 4.02
C VAL A 45 12.70 -4.18 4.94
N GLY A 46 12.44 -5.41 4.51
CA GLY A 46 12.67 -6.59 5.36
C GLY A 46 11.88 -6.52 6.68
N ASP A 47 12.58 -6.68 7.80
CA ASP A 47 12.01 -6.58 9.16
C ASP A 47 12.26 -5.18 9.79
N ASP A 48 12.80 -4.22 9.03
CA ASP A 48 13.17 -2.89 9.53
C ASP A 48 11.98 -1.93 9.55
N ILE A 49 11.45 -1.67 10.74
CA ILE A 49 10.30 -0.77 10.96
C ILE A 49 10.65 0.67 10.58
N GLY A 50 11.91 1.10 10.76
CA GLY A 50 12.37 2.44 10.41
C GLY A 50 12.27 2.65 8.91
N LYS A 51 12.79 1.71 8.12
CA LYS A 51 12.64 1.72 6.65
C LYS A 51 11.18 1.66 6.21
N PHE A 52 10.35 0.88 6.90
CA PHE A 52 8.92 0.84 6.58
C PHE A 52 8.26 2.21 6.81
N SER A 53 8.59 2.88 7.92
CA SER A 53 8.12 4.24 8.23
C SER A 53 8.59 5.27 7.21
N GLU A 54 9.84 5.21 6.78
CA GLU A 54 10.40 6.07 5.74
C GLU A 54 9.65 5.89 4.41
N LEU A 55 9.35 4.64 4.05
CA LEU A 55 8.62 4.32 2.83
C LEU A 55 7.17 4.79 2.87
N LEU A 56 6.48 4.67 4.02
CA LEU A 56 5.14 5.23 4.20
C LEU A 56 5.17 6.77 4.07
N SER A 57 6.19 7.41 4.64
CA SER A 57 6.38 8.86 4.52
C SER A 57 6.65 9.28 3.07
N TYR A 58 7.42 8.50 2.33
CA TYR A 58 7.64 8.71 0.90
C TYR A 58 6.34 8.54 0.09
N ALA A 59 5.60 7.46 0.31
CA ALA A 59 4.31 7.23 -0.33
C ALA A 59 3.32 8.37 -0.08
N GLN A 60 3.29 8.91 1.15
CA GLN A 60 2.47 10.07 1.50
C GLN A 60 2.84 11.29 0.65
N ARG A 61 4.13 11.62 0.57
CA ARG A 61 4.63 12.75 -0.23
C ARG A 61 4.29 12.57 -1.71
N GLU A 62 4.48 11.37 -2.25
CA GLU A 62 4.13 11.08 -3.63
C GLU A 62 2.63 11.25 -3.89
N LEU A 63 1.76 10.76 -2.99
CA LEU A 63 0.32 10.96 -3.12
C LEU A 63 -0.04 12.45 -3.16
N TYR A 64 0.54 13.26 -2.28
CA TYR A 64 0.29 14.71 -2.27
C TYR A 64 0.84 15.38 -3.52
N ARG A 65 2.05 15.02 -3.96
CA ARG A 65 2.64 15.52 -5.21
C ARG A 65 1.71 15.27 -6.39
N LEU A 66 1.14 14.07 -6.51
CA LEU A 66 0.25 13.70 -7.62
C LEU A 66 -1.08 14.48 -7.67
N LYS A 67 -1.47 15.17 -6.60
CA LYS A 67 -2.68 16.03 -6.62
C LYS A 67 -2.54 17.22 -7.57
N ASP A 68 -1.31 17.62 -7.89
CA ASP A 68 -1.01 18.74 -8.76
C ASP A 68 -0.76 18.31 -10.22
N TYR A 69 -0.75 17.01 -10.52
CA TYR A 69 -0.50 16.48 -11.86
C TYR A 69 -1.82 16.17 -12.55
N GLU A 70 -2.10 16.86 -13.67
CA GLU A 70 -3.39 16.77 -14.38
C GLU A 70 -3.82 15.33 -14.71
N GLU A 71 -2.89 14.45 -15.09
CA GLU A 71 -3.16 13.03 -15.37
C GLU A 71 -3.75 12.26 -14.16
N HIS A 72 -3.35 12.63 -12.95
CA HIS A 72 -3.70 11.90 -11.72
C HIS A 72 -4.71 12.62 -10.84
N LYS A 73 -4.82 13.94 -11.02
CA LYS A 73 -5.57 14.86 -10.17
C LYS A 73 -7.01 14.42 -9.90
N SER A 74 -7.76 14.05 -10.93
CA SER A 74 -9.17 13.65 -10.81
C SER A 74 -9.40 12.48 -9.86
N TYR A 75 -8.52 11.48 -9.87
CA TYR A 75 -8.59 10.33 -8.97
C TYR A 75 -7.95 10.62 -7.62
N VAL A 76 -6.74 11.18 -7.60
CA VAL A 76 -5.95 11.36 -6.37
C VAL A 76 -6.55 12.42 -5.45
N GLN A 77 -7.25 13.44 -5.97
CA GLN A 77 -7.93 14.43 -5.13
C GLN A 77 -8.98 13.78 -4.21
N ASN A 78 -9.64 12.72 -4.69
CA ASN A 78 -10.63 11.97 -3.93
C ASN A 78 -10.01 10.89 -3.04
N MET A 79 -8.71 10.60 -3.20
CA MET A 79 -7.99 9.68 -2.33
C MET A 79 -7.55 10.37 -1.04
N ARG A 80 -7.89 9.74 0.08
CA ARG A 80 -7.45 10.17 1.40
C ARG A 80 -6.22 9.36 1.80
N TRP A 81 -5.20 10.05 2.29
CA TRP A 81 -4.11 9.38 3.00
C TRP A 81 -4.68 8.72 4.28
N PRO A 82 -4.25 7.49 4.64
CA PRO A 82 -4.67 6.83 5.88
C PRO A 82 -4.46 7.72 7.11
N SER A 83 -5.28 7.53 8.14
CA SER A 83 -5.16 8.30 9.37
C SER A 83 -3.87 7.94 10.13
N GLU A 84 -3.44 8.79 11.06
CA GLU A 84 -2.29 8.50 11.91
C GLU A 84 -2.47 7.19 12.68
N ASN A 85 -3.69 6.88 13.14
CA ASN A 85 -4.00 5.61 13.79
C ASN A 85 -3.84 4.42 12.84
N ASP A 86 -4.20 4.57 11.57
CA ASP A 86 -4.00 3.52 10.56
C ASP A 86 -2.51 3.29 10.33
N ILE A 87 -1.72 4.37 10.22
CA ILE A 87 -0.26 4.29 10.08
C ILE A 87 0.38 3.59 11.28
N ILE A 88 -0.02 3.95 12.50
CA ILE A 88 0.45 3.30 13.73
C ILE A 88 0.07 1.81 13.75
N ALA A 89 -1.14 1.47 13.31
CA ALA A 89 -1.61 0.09 13.28
C ALA A 89 -0.76 -0.77 12.32
N VAL A 90 -0.53 -0.30 11.08
CA VAL A 90 0.28 -1.06 10.11
C VAL A 90 1.74 -1.18 10.53
N GLN A 91 2.30 -0.16 11.19
CA GLN A 91 3.65 -0.23 11.76
C GLN A 91 3.73 -1.25 12.90
N LYS A 92 2.70 -1.36 13.74
CA LYS A 92 2.60 -2.41 14.77
C LYS A 92 2.49 -3.81 14.16
N HIS A 93 1.73 -3.97 13.07
CA HIS A 93 1.65 -5.24 12.35
C HIS A 93 3.01 -5.65 11.79
N HIS A 94 3.73 -4.71 11.16
CA HIS A 94 5.08 -4.96 10.68
C HIS A 94 6.05 -5.28 11.82
N ALA A 95 5.98 -4.56 12.94
CA ALA A 95 6.81 -4.84 14.12
C ALA A 95 6.55 -6.24 14.71
N LYS A 96 5.29 -6.69 14.68
CA LYS A 96 4.86 -7.99 15.22
C LYS A 96 5.26 -9.16 14.32
N VAL A 97 5.10 -8.99 13.00
CA VAL A 97 5.15 -10.11 12.04
C VAL A 97 6.37 -10.05 11.13
N GLY A 98 6.93 -8.86 10.91
CA GLY A 98 8.09 -8.62 10.05
C GLY A 98 7.74 -8.66 8.55
N LYS A 99 8.71 -9.08 7.75
CA LYS A 99 8.64 -9.18 6.29
C LYS A 99 7.38 -9.90 5.75
N PRO A 100 6.84 -10.97 6.38
CA PRO A 100 5.60 -11.58 5.91
C PRO A 100 4.41 -10.61 5.88
N TYR A 101 4.34 -9.63 6.79
CA TYR A 101 3.30 -8.60 6.73
C TYR A 101 3.40 -7.74 5.46
N LEU A 102 4.62 -7.43 5.00
CA LEU A 102 4.82 -6.69 3.75
C LEU A 102 4.29 -7.47 2.55
N GLN A 103 4.39 -8.80 2.56
CA GLN A 103 3.82 -9.65 1.51
C GLN A 103 2.30 -9.60 1.52
N VAL A 104 1.69 -9.57 2.71
CA VAL A 104 0.24 -9.40 2.89
C VAL A 104 -0.20 -8.03 2.35
N LEU A 105 0.52 -6.96 2.72
CA LEU A 105 0.26 -5.60 2.25
C LEU A 105 0.37 -5.48 0.72
N LEU A 106 1.41 -6.08 0.12
CA LEU A 106 1.59 -6.14 -1.34
C LEU A 106 0.53 -6.99 -2.02
N GLY A 107 0.09 -8.09 -1.40
CA GLY A 107 -1.00 -8.92 -1.89
C GLY A 107 -2.31 -8.15 -1.97
N MET A 108 -2.63 -7.37 -0.93
CA MET A 108 -3.78 -6.46 -0.94
C MET A 108 -3.65 -5.36 -1.99
N ALA A 109 -2.46 -4.75 -2.10
CA ALA A 109 -2.20 -3.72 -3.11
C ALA A 109 -2.25 -4.27 -4.54
N GLY A 110 -2.02 -5.58 -4.74
CA GLY A 110 -2.16 -6.24 -6.04
C GLY A 110 -3.61 -6.48 -6.49
N GLY A 111 -4.60 -6.21 -5.64
CA GLY A 111 -6.02 -6.30 -5.98
C GLY A 111 -6.46 -5.25 -7.01
N ALA A 112 -7.59 -5.45 -7.68
CA ALA A 112 -8.13 -4.46 -8.61
C ALA A 112 -8.89 -3.35 -7.88
N CYS A 113 -8.73 -2.10 -8.31
CA CYS A 113 -9.53 -0.97 -7.85
C CYS A 113 -10.50 -0.46 -8.92
N ARG A 114 -11.35 0.52 -8.57
CA ARG A 114 -12.30 1.14 -9.51
C ARG A 114 -11.61 1.64 -10.78
N LYS A 115 -10.46 2.31 -10.64
CA LYS A 115 -9.67 2.82 -11.78
C LYS A 115 -9.18 1.68 -12.69
N CYS A 116 -8.73 0.55 -12.13
CA CYS A 116 -8.39 -0.63 -12.95
C CYS A 116 -9.57 -1.12 -13.80
N LEU A 117 -10.79 -1.04 -13.27
CA LEU A 117 -12.00 -1.46 -14.00
C LEU A 117 -12.39 -0.46 -15.09
N GLU A 118 -12.19 0.84 -14.84
CA GLU A 118 -12.40 1.91 -15.81
C GLU A 118 -11.38 1.81 -16.96
N GLU A 119 -10.08 1.67 -16.66
CA GLU A 119 -9.01 1.49 -17.67
C GLU A 119 -9.20 0.23 -18.53
N LYS A 120 -9.69 -0.87 -17.95
CA LYS A 120 -9.99 -2.10 -18.70
C LYS A 120 -11.15 -1.95 -19.67
N LYS A 121 -12.12 -1.09 -19.39
CA LYS A 121 -13.23 -0.80 -20.31
C LYS A 121 -12.77 0.07 -21.47
N GLU A 122 -11.81 0.96 -21.24
CA GLU A 122 -11.24 1.85 -22.25
C GLU A 122 -10.23 1.12 -23.17
N GLY A 123 -9.54 0.09 -22.67
CA GLY A 123 -8.57 -0.70 -23.45
C GLY A 123 -9.14 -1.96 -24.13
N GLY A 124 -10.47 -2.13 -24.13
CA GLY A 124 -11.17 -3.31 -24.64
C GLY A 124 -11.91 -3.07 -25.97
N GLU A 125 -11.31 -2.30 -26.88
CA GLU A 125 -11.72 -2.21 -28.30
C GLU A 125 -10.81 -3.07 -29.19
#